data_AF-A0A836W0Y7-F1
#
_entry.id   AF-A0A836W0Y7-F1
#
_cell.length_a   1.000
_cell.length_b   1.000
_cell.length_c   1.000
_cell.angle_alpha   90.00
_cell.angle_beta   90.00
_cell.angle_gamma   90.00
#
_symmetry.space_group_name_H-M   'P 1'
#
loop_
_entity.id
_entity.type
_entity.pdbx_description
1 polymer ?
#
loop_
_entity_poly.entity_id
_entity_poly.type
_entity_poly.pdbx_seq_one_letter_code
_entity_poly.pdbx_strand_id
1 'polypeptide(L)'
;MTTEFAAEAMRNLRDGSMFQWYVIPLFAFVVYVYAVEIERRNWNLVFAGLAFWGMDWFNEIWNSLVFHFTNYAPVWGAPGKTAYLILIGLNIEISFMFAIAGIVFGKMLLPDKKTKILGIPNRIFLAVTNSIFCVFVEILLNAVDALTWDYSWWDANSPVLIILFGYLHFFLVSYWVHDMKTVRKKVITVGTIFSVDILAIIIFGFVLGWI
;
A
#
# COMPACT_ATOMS: atom_id res chain seq x y z
N MET A 1 25.67 8.65 3.40
CA MET A 1 25.38 8.93 4.82
C MET A 1 23.87 8.85 4.97
N THR A 2 23.37 8.10 5.95
CA THR A 2 21.93 7.94 6.19
C THR A 2 21.28 9.28 6.52
N THR A 3 20.09 9.54 5.98
CA THR A 3 19.36 10.79 6.27
C THR A 3 18.82 10.79 7.70
N GLU A 4 18.51 11.97 8.24
CA GLU A 4 18.02 12.12 9.61
C GLU A 4 16.69 11.37 9.82
N PHE A 5 15.76 11.51 8.87
CA PHE A 5 14.48 10.80 8.88
C PHE A 5 14.64 9.29 8.80
N ALA A 6 15.53 8.79 7.92
CA ALA A 6 15.80 7.36 7.84
C ALA A 6 16.42 6.82 9.14
N ALA A 7 17.31 7.58 9.77
CA ALA A 7 17.89 7.23 11.06
C ALA A 7 16.84 7.24 12.19
N GLU A 8 15.85 8.15 12.14
CA GLU A 8 14.73 8.16 13.08
C GLU A 8 13.80 6.96 12.91
N ALA A 9 13.37 6.65 11.69
CA ALA A 9 12.55 5.49 11.39
C ALA A 9 13.23 4.20 11.88
N MET A 10 14.56 4.07 11.68
CA MET A 10 15.32 2.91 12.16
C MET A 10 15.34 2.75 13.69
N ARG A 11 15.28 3.83 14.47
CA ARG A 11 15.20 3.74 15.94
C ARG A 11 13.86 3.19 16.42
N ASN A 12 12.80 3.43 15.65
CA ASN A 12 11.43 3.05 15.96
C ASN A 12 11.03 1.70 15.34
N LEU A 13 11.87 1.17 14.44
CA LEU A 13 11.54 -0.01 13.65
C LEU A 13 11.27 -1.22 14.54
N ARG A 14 10.05 -1.72 14.47
CA ARG A 14 9.55 -2.89 15.20
C ARG A 14 9.66 -2.77 16.73
N ASP A 15 9.67 -1.54 17.26
CA ASP A 15 9.63 -1.31 18.71
C ASP A 15 8.20 -1.46 19.27
N GLY A 16 7.98 -2.53 20.03
CA GLY A 16 6.69 -2.80 20.68
C GLY A 16 6.31 -1.83 21.79
N SER A 17 7.26 -1.06 22.32
CA SER A 17 6.99 -0.04 23.35
C SER A 17 6.14 1.13 22.84
N MET A 18 6.08 1.30 21.51
CA MET A 18 5.29 2.34 20.84
C MET A 18 3.80 2.01 20.72
N PHE A 19 3.39 0.78 21.08
CA PHE A 19 2.03 0.29 20.90
C PHE A 19 0.97 1.24 21.46
N GLN A 20 -0.07 1.49 20.64
CA GLN A 20 -1.21 2.30 21.02
C GLN A 20 -2.50 1.47 20.96
N TRP A 21 -3.36 1.62 21.98
CA TRP A 21 -4.59 0.83 22.11
C TRP A 21 -5.60 1.03 20.97
N TYR A 22 -5.54 2.15 20.23
CA TYR A 22 -6.41 2.38 19.07
C TYR A 22 -6.17 1.41 17.91
N VAL A 23 -5.04 0.69 17.89
CA VAL A 23 -4.75 -0.34 16.88
C VAL A 23 -5.81 -1.44 16.90
N ILE A 24 -6.30 -1.84 18.08
CA ILE A 24 -7.29 -2.90 18.23
C ILE A 24 -8.62 -2.56 17.56
N PRO A 25 -9.27 -1.41 17.85
CA PRO A 25 -10.50 -1.03 17.14
C PRO A 25 -10.26 -0.77 15.64
N LEU A 26 -9.10 -0.26 15.22
CA LEU A 26 -8.78 -0.13 13.79
C LEU A 26 -8.71 -1.50 13.09
N PHE A 27 -8.08 -2.48 13.72
CA PHE A 27 -8.06 -3.85 13.22
C PHE A 27 -9.46 -4.45 13.13
N ALA A 28 -10.27 -4.28 14.17
CA ALA A 28 -11.67 -4.72 14.17
C ALA A 28 -12.47 -4.04 13.03
N PHE A 29 -12.17 -2.78 12.71
CA PHE A 29 -12.78 -2.08 11.58
C PHE A 29 -12.35 -2.66 10.22
N VAL A 30 -11.07 -2.97 10.02
CA VAL A 30 -10.61 -3.69 8.82
C VAL A 30 -11.38 -5.01 8.66
N VAL A 31 -11.46 -5.80 9.73
CA VAL A 31 -12.21 -7.08 9.73
C VAL A 31 -13.68 -6.85 9.38
N TYR A 32 -14.32 -5.84 9.97
CA TYR A 32 -15.72 -5.50 9.68
C TYR A 32 -15.94 -5.13 8.20
N VAL A 33 -15.06 -4.31 7.62
CA VAL A 33 -15.13 -3.91 6.19
C VAL A 33 -15.13 -5.13 5.28
N TYR A 34 -14.25 -6.10 5.54
CA TYR A 34 -14.21 -7.35 4.75
C TYR A 34 -15.37 -8.28 5.08
N ALA A 35 -15.78 -8.39 6.34
CA ALA A 35 -16.91 -9.22 6.76
C ALA A 35 -18.21 -8.82 6.06
N VAL A 36 -18.50 -7.52 5.94
CA VAL A 36 -19.68 -7.00 5.24
C VAL A 36 -19.66 -7.39 3.75
N GLU A 37 -18.51 -7.32 3.09
CA GLU A 37 -18.41 -7.68 1.66
C GLU A 37 -18.49 -9.20 1.45
N ILE A 38 -17.98 -10.00 2.40
CA ILE A 38 -18.13 -11.46 2.41
C ILE A 38 -19.60 -11.85 2.64
N GLU A 39 -20.30 -11.22 3.58
CA GLU A 39 -21.72 -11.42 3.84
C GLU A 39 -22.55 -11.17 2.58
N ARG A 40 -22.23 -10.08 1.86
CA ARG A 40 -22.83 -9.72 0.56
C ARG A 40 -22.38 -10.62 -0.59
N ARG A 41 -21.46 -11.57 -0.35
CA ARG A 41 -20.83 -12.44 -1.35
C ARG A 41 -20.17 -11.65 -2.48
N ASN A 42 -19.68 -10.45 -2.19
CA ASN A 42 -19.02 -9.58 -3.14
C ASN A 42 -17.54 -9.95 -3.31
N TRP A 43 -17.30 -11.14 -3.85
CA TRP A 43 -15.95 -11.68 -4.02
C TRP A 43 -15.07 -10.81 -4.92
N ASN A 44 -15.66 -10.14 -5.91
CA ASN A 44 -14.91 -9.23 -6.78
C ASN A 44 -14.23 -8.13 -5.96
N LEU A 45 -14.97 -7.53 -5.03
CA LEU A 45 -14.44 -6.47 -4.21
C LEU A 45 -13.47 -6.98 -3.14
N VAL A 46 -13.79 -8.10 -2.48
CA VAL A 46 -12.89 -8.73 -1.50
C VAL A 46 -11.51 -8.99 -2.10
N PHE A 47 -11.43 -9.64 -3.26
CA PHE A 47 -10.14 -9.92 -3.89
C PHE A 47 -9.48 -8.68 -4.48
N ALA A 48 -10.24 -7.68 -4.94
CA ALA A 48 -9.67 -6.41 -5.37
C ALA A 48 -9.00 -5.67 -4.20
N GLY A 49 -9.64 -5.66 -3.03
CA GLY A 49 -9.07 -5.09 -1.81
C GLY A 49 -7.80 -5.80 -1.36
N LEU A 50 -7.83 -7.13 -1.32
CA LEU A 50 -6.65 -7.94 -0.99
C LEU A 50 -5.51 -7.75 -1.99
N ALA A 51 -5.81 -7.65 -3.29
CA ALA A 51 -4.80 -7.40 -4.31
C ALA A 51 -4.16 -6.00 -4.16
N PHE A 52 -4.96 -4.98 -3.86
CA PHE A 52 -4.46 -3.63 -3.60
C PHE A 52 -3.51 -3.61 -2.40
N TRP A 53 -3.92 -4.26 -1.31
CA TRP A 53 -3.11 -4.37 -0.09
C TRP A 53 -1.85 -5.23 -0.27
N GLY A 54 -1.91 -6.34 -1.01
CA GLY A 54 -0.72 -7.13 -1.32
C GLY A 54 0.29 -6.36 -2.16
N MET A 55 -0.18 -5.57 -3.14
CA MET A 55 0.73 -4.73 -3.93
C MET A 55 1.40 -3.62 -3.10
N ASP A 56 0.71 -3.09 -2.09
CA ASP A 56 1.29 -2.18 -1.10
C ASP A 56 2.44 -2.86 -0.33
N TRP A 57 2.20 -4.05 0.23
CA TRP A 57 3.25 -4.85 0.88
C TRP A 57 4.45 -5.14 -0.01
N PHE A 58 4.22 -5.51 -1.28
CA PHE A 58 5.29 -5.72 -2.24
C PHE A 58 6.18 -4.47 -2.37
N ASN A 59 5.56 -3.31 -2.49
CA ASN A 59 6.25 -2.03 -2.58
C ASN A 59 7.01 -1.67 -1.30
N GLU A 60 6.46 -1.98 -0.13
CA GLU A 60 7.11 -1.70 1.17
C GLU A 60 8.33 -2.59 1.42
N ILE A 61 8.29 -3.84 0.95
CA ILE A 61 9.44 -4.74 0.95
C ILE A 61 10.51 -4.20 0.00
N TRP A 62 10.13 -3.82 -1.23
CA TRP A 62 11.06 -3.18 -2.18
C TRP A 62 11.69 -1.90 -1.60
N ASN A 63 10.89 -1.04 -0.99
CA ASN A 63 11.32 0.21 -0.37
C ASN A 63 12.37 -0.04 0.73
N SER A 64 12.13 -1.05 1.58
CA SER A 64 13.07 -1.48 2.62
C SER A 64 14.38 -2.03 2.03
N LEU A 65 14.31 -2.77 0.91
CA LEU A 65 15.50 -3.26 0.21
C LEU A 65 16.30 -2.12 -0.42
N VAL A 66 15.64 -1.11 -1.00
CA VAL A 66 16.32 0.10 -1.50
C VAL A 66 17.10 0.76 -0.37
N PHE A 67 16.51 0.90 0.81
CA PHE A 67 17.23 1.44 1.96
C PHE A 67 18.45 0.58 2.34
N HIS A 68 18.28 -0.74 2.44
CA HIS A 68 19.37 -1.67 2.77
C HIS A 68 20.58 -1.54 1.81
N PHE A 69 20.32 -1.51 0.50
CA PHE A 69 21.41 -1.46 -0.49
C PHE A 69 22.03 -0.07 -0.64
N THR A 70 21.24 1.00 -0.51
CA THR A 70 21.74 2.37 -0.68
C THR A 70 22.41 2.91 0.57
N ASN A 71 22.01 2.45 1.76
CA ASN A 71 22.41 3.00 3.07
C ASN A 71 22.21 4.53 3.15
N TYR A 72 21.27 5.06 2.38
CA TYR A 72 20.98 6.49 2.28
C TYR A 72 19.62 6.80 2.88
N ALA A 73 18.54 6.39 2.20
CA ALA A 73 17.16 6.58 2.64
C ALA A 73 16.26 5.54 1.95
N PRO A 74 15.13 5.17 2.57
CA PRO A 74 14.05 4.53 1.83
C PRO A 74 13.48 5.52 0.80
N VAL A 75 12.82 5.02 -0.23
CA VAL A 75 12.16 5.86 -1.25
C VAL A 75 11.05 6.70 -0.62
N TRP A 76 10.33 6.13 0.35
CA TRP A 76 9.53 6.86 1.32
C TRP A 76 9.75 6.32 2.73
N GLY A 77 9.79 7.21 3.71
CA GLY A 77 9.90 6.86 5.12
C GLY A 77 8.65 7.31 5.89
N ALA A 78 8.32 6.62 6.97
CA ALA A 78 7.33 7.09 7.94
C ALA A 78 8.02 7.41 9.28
N PRO A 79 8.84 8.48 9.34
CA PRO A 79 9.54 8.84 10.57
C PRO A 79 8.54 9.34 11.62
N GLY A 80 8.92 9.23 12.90
CA GLY A 80 8.14 9.77 14.01
C GLY A 80 7.21 8.78 14.70
N LYS A 81 6.11 9.31 15.25
CA LYS A 81 5.20 8.60 16.18
C LYS A 81 4.20 7.74 15.42
N THR A 82 4.31 6.43 15.57
CA THR A 82 3.35 5.42 15.13
C THR A 82 3.09 4.43 16.25
N ALA A 83 1.97 3.71 16.22
CA ALA A 83 1.74 2.60 17.11
C ALA A 83 2.70 1.41 16.87
N TYR A 84 3.12 1.17 15.62
CA TYR A 84 4.08 0.12 15.31
C TYR A 84 4.62 0.27 13.88
N LEU A 85 5.92 0.50 13.74
CA LEU A 85 6.60 0.54 12.44
C LEU A 85 7.02 -0.88 12.04
N ILE A 86 6.40 -1.44 11.00
CA ILE A 86 6.62 -2.83 10.56
C ILE A 86 7.84 -2.93 9.65
N LEU A 87 7.86 -2.07 8.63
CA LEU A 87 8.96 -1.84 7.69
C LEU A 87 9.27 -0.35 7.69
N ILE A 88 10.42 0.07 7.16
CA ILE A 88 10.89 1.45 7.30
C ILE A 88 9.94 2.52 6.72
N GLY A 89 9.11 2.16 5.74
CA GLY A 89 8.02 2.98 5.19
C GLY A 89 6.61 2.57 5.61
N LEU A 90 6.44 1.38 6.22
CA LEU A 90 5.14 0.78 6.53
C LEU A 90 4.90 0.72 8.03
N ASN A 91 4.03 1.58 8.52
CA ASN A 91 3.45 1.41 9.85
C ASN A 91 2.11 0.66 9.81
N ILE A 92 1.66 0.20 10.98
CA ILE A 92 0.43 -0.58 11.11
C ILE A 92 -0.82 0.22 10.71
N GLU A 93 -0.83 1.52 10.95
CA GLU A 93 -1.93 2.41 10.56
C GLU A 93 -2.06 2.50 9.03
N ILE A 94 -0.93 2.67 8.34
CA ILE A 94 -0.82 2.70 6.88
C ILE A 94 -1.26 1.34 6.31
N SER A 95 -0.74 0.22 6.83
CA SER A 95 -1.13 -1.11 6.36
C SER A 95 -2.65 -1.35 6.48
N PHE A 96 -3.27 -0.97 7.61
CA PHE A 96 -4.72 -1.08 7.77
C PHE A 96 -5.49 -0.12 6.86
N MET A 97 -4.99 1.10 6.67
CA MET A 97 -5.56 2.06 5.73
C MET A 97 -5.57 1.50 4.31
N PHE A 98 -4.46 0.95 3.81
CA PHE A 98 -4.39 0.34 2.47
C PHE A 98 -5.32 -0.87 2.33
N ALA A 99 -5.43 -1.71 3.36
CA ALA A 99 -6.38 -2.83 3.38
C ALA A 99 -7.84 -2.36 3.20
N ILE A 100 -8.23 -1.24 3.82
CA ILE A 100 -9.56 -0.64 3.69
C ILE A 100 -9.69 0.11 2.35
N ALA A 101 -8.67 0.87 1.95
CA ALA A 101 -8.67 1.70 0.76
C ALA A 101 -8.94 0.87 -0.50
N GLY A 102 -8.36 -0.32 -0.61
CA GLY A 102 -8.63 -1.22 -1.73
C GLY A 102 -10.11 -1.57 -1.89
N ILE A 103 -10.84 -1.74 -0.78
CA ILE A 103 -12.29 -1.94 -0.79
C ILE A 103 -13.02 -0.64 -1.15
N VAL A 104 -12.64 0.49 -0.55
CA VAL A 104 -13.29 1.79 -0.78
C VAL A 104 -13.17 2.21 -2.25
N PHE A 105 -11.97 2.20 -2.82
CA PHE A 105 -11.74 2.56 -4.21
C PHE A 105 -12.34 1.56 -5.19
N GLY A 106 -12.40 0.27 -4.81
CA GLY A 106 -13.10 -0.74 -5.62
C GLY A 106 -14.61 -0.49 -5.73
N LYS A 107 -15.24 0.12 -4.71
CA LYS A 107 -16.67 0.50 -4.76
C LYS A 107 -16.97 1.64 -5.74
N MET A 108 -15.96 2.43 -6.13
CA MET A 108 -16.11 3.49 -7.12
C MET A 108 -16.20 2.95 -8.55
N LEU A 109 -15.86 1.67 -8.77
CA LEU A 109 -15.93 1.06 -10.09
C LEU A 109 -17.37 1.01 -10.60
N LEU A 110 -17.55 1.46 -11.84
CA LEU A 110 -18.84 1.36 -12.50
C LEU A 110 -19.17 -0.11 -12.80
N PRO A 111 -20.46 -0.53 -12.71
CA PRO A 111 -20.85 -1.92 -12.93
C PRO A 111 -20.40 -2.49 -14.28
N ASP A 112 -20.52 -1.69 -15.35
CA ASP A 112 -20.01 -2.05 -16.66
C ASP A 112 -18.59 -1.51 -16.89
N LYS A 113 -17.64 -2.43 -17.11
CA LYS A 113 -16.25 -2.10 -17.41
C LYS A 113 -16.06 -1.41 -18.77
N LYS A 114 -17.05 -1.49 -19.68
CA LYS A 114 -17.00 -0.82 -20.99
C LYS A 114 -17.46 0.63 -20.92
N THR A 115 -18.09 1.05 -19.81
CA THR A 115 -18.47 2.44 -19.62
C THR A 115 -17.22 3.33 -19.68
N LYS A 116 -17.35 4.47 -20.35
CA LYS A 116 -16.30 5.47 -20.48
C LYS A 116 -16.63 6.70 -19.66
N ILE A 117 -15.62 7.30 -19.05
CA ILE A 117 -15.70 8.58 -18.37
C ILE A 117 -14.80 9.53 -19.18
N LEU A 118 -15.37 10.63 -19.68
CA LEU A 118 -14.66 11.58 -20.55
C LEU A 118 -13.95 10.91 -21.75
N GLY A 119 -14.56 9.87 -22.32
CA GLY A 119 -13.99 9.12 -23.46
C GLY A 119 -12.95 8.04 -23.10
N ILE A 120 -12.50 7.98 -21.84
CA ILE A 120 -11.51 7.01 -21.34
C ILE A 120 -12.23 5.83 -20.67
N PRO A 121 -11.79 4.56 -20.86
CA PRO A 121 -12.34 3.42 -20.13
C PRO A 121 -12.32 3.65 -18.62
N ASN A 122 -13.45 3.42 -17.95
CA ASN A 122 -13.62 3.84 -16.54
C ASN A 122 -12.58 3.24 -15.59
N ARG A 123 -12.10 2.01 -15.82
CA ARG A 123 -11.05 1.38 -14.98
C ARG A 123 -9.76 2.19 -14.98
N ILE A 124 -9.32 2.62 -16.16
CA ILE A 124 -8.11 3.43 -16.32
C ILE A 124 -8.34 4.84 -15.78
N PHE A 125 -9.49 5.44 -16.10
CA PHE A 125 -9.84 6.76 -15.60
C PHE A 125 -9.82 6.81 -14.05
N LEU A 126 -10.48 5.83 -13.40
CA LEU A 126 -10.53 5.74 -11.94
C LEU A 126 -9.17 5.39 -11.34
N ALA A 127 -8.38 4.51 -11.98
CA ALA A 127 -7.05 4.15 -11.49
C ALA A 127 -6.11 5.37 -11.47
N VAL A 128 -6.11 6.16 -12.55
CA VAL A 128 -5.30 7.39 -12.64
C VAL A 128 -5.81 8.44 -11.65
N THR A 129 -7.12 8.67 -11.60
CA THR A 129 -7.72 9.66 -10.68
C THR A 129 -7.43 9.32 -9.21
N ASN A 130 -7.61 8.05 -8.82
CA ASN A 130 -7.38 7.62 -7.45
C ASN A 130 -5.89 7.61 -7.09
N SER A 131 -5.02 7.27 -8.05
CA SER A 131 -3.57 7.39 -7.87
C SER A 131 -3.14 8.84 -7.63
N ILE A 132 -3.64 9.79 -8.42
CA ILE A 132 -3.38 11.23 -8.21
C ILE A 132 -3.90 11.68 -6.84
N PHE A 133 -5.09 11.21 -6.44
CA PHE A 133 -5.66 11.52 -5.12
C PHE A 133 -4.78 11.00 -3.98
N CYS A 134 -4.29 9.77 -4.07
CA CYS A 134 -3.38 9.21 -3.07
C CYS A 134 -2.07 10.01 -2.97
N VAL A 135 -1.44 10.35 -4.10
CA VAL A 135 -0.24 11.21 -4.11
C VAL A 135 -0.52 12.59 -3.53
N PHE A 136 -1.70 13.17 -3.80
CA PHE A 136 -2.10 14.42 -3.17
C PHE A 136 -2.15 14.29 -1.64
N VAL A 137 -2.74 13.22 -1.11
CA VAL A 137 -2.74 12.95 0.34
C VAL A 137 -1.31 12.74 0.85
N GLU A 138 -0.47 12.04 0.11
CA GLU A 138 0.94 11.81 0.47
C GLU A 138 1.74 13.12 0.52
N ILE A 139 1.51 14.06 -0.40
CA ILE A 139 2.09 15.41 -0.36
C ILE A 139 1.67 16.15 0.92
N LEU A 140 0.42 16.00 1.38
CA LEU A 140 -0.03 16.60 2.64
C LEU A 140 0.65 15.98 3.86
N LEU A 141 0.88 14.66 3.85
CA LEU A 141 1.65 13.98 4.89
C LEU A 141 3.12 14.42 4.88
N ASN A 142 3.69 14.62 3.70
CA ASN A 142 5.04 15.11 3.51
C ASN A 142 5.23 16.55 3.98
N ALA A 143 4.24 17.41 3.79
CA ALA A 143 4.28 18.78 4.28
C ALA A 143 4.34 18.91 5.82
N VAL A 144 4.05 17.83 6.56
CA VAL A 144 4.10 17.77 8.02
C VAL A 144 5.10 16.73 8.55
N ASP A 145 6.02 16.27 7.69
CA ASP A 145 7.05 15.26 7.99
C ASP A 145 6.51 13.92 8.52
N ALA A 146 5.21 13.63 8.34
CA ALA A 146 4.62 12.35 8.71
C ALA A 146 4.98 11.23 7.71
N LEU A 147 5.32 11.61 6.48
CA LEU A 147 5.88 10.74 5.46
C LEU A 147 6.95 11.52 4.70
N THR A 148 8.16 10.99 4.60
CA THR A 148 9.30 11.74 4.07
C THR A 148 9.82 11.14 2.78
N TRP A 149 10.35 12.03 1.93
CA TRP A 149 11.03 11.68 0.70
C TRP A 149 12.40 12.36 0.66
N ASP A 150 13.45 11.56 0.46
CA ASP A 150 14.83 12.05 0.48
C ASP A 150 15.46 12.11 -0.93
N TYR A 151 14.79 11.57 -1.95
CA TYR A 151 15.30 11.51 -3.33
C TYR A 151 14.70 12.62 -4.20
N SER A 152 15.53 13.39 -4.91
CA SER A 152 15.07 14.48 -5.78
C SER A 152 14.22 14.03 -6.99
N TRP A 153 14.23 12.74 -7.31
CA TRP A 153 13.41 12.14 -8.39
C TRP A 153 12.10 11.53 -7.85
N TRP A 154 11.90 11.54 -6.53
CA TRP A 154 10.71 11.06 -5.84
C TRP A 154 10.34 12.10 -4.78
N ASP A 155 9.75 13.22 -5.20
CA ASP A 155 9.38 14.30 -4.29
C ASP A 155 8.11 15.03 -4.75
N ALA A 156 7.67 16.04 -3.98
CA ALA A 156 6.49 16.85 -4.29
C ALA A 156 6.62 17.63 -5.62
N ASN A 157 7.84 17.95 -6.05
CA ASN A 157 8.11 18.68 -7.29
C ASN A 157 8.17 17.75 -8.51
N SER A 158 8.43 16.46 -8.27
CA SER A 158 8.54 15.40 -9.26
C SER A 158 7.58 14.23 -8.97
N PRO A 159 6.26 14.46 -8.79
CA PRO A 159 5.34 13.45 -8.29
C PRO A 159 5.00 12.35 -9.31
N VAL A 160 5.44 12.48 -10.57
CA VAL A 160 5.07 11.57 -11.66
C VAL A 160 5.46 10.12 -11.36
N LEU A 161 6.66 9.90 -10.81
CA LEU A 161 7.08 8.54 -10.44
C LEU A 161 6.26 7.99 -9.26
N ILE A 162 5.87 8.84 -8.32
CA ILE A 162 5.01 8.49 -7.19
C ILE A 162 3.60 8.12 -7.68
N ILE A 163 3.07 8.85 -8.66
CA ILE A 163 1.80 8.51 -9.30
C ILE A 163 1.91 7.11 -9.93
N LEU A 164 2.93 6.87 -10.74
CA LEU A 164 3.05 5.63 -11.51
C LEU A 164 3.39 4.40 -10.65
N PHE A 165 4.39 4.52 -9.78
CA PHE A 165 4.99 3.43 -9.01
C PHE A 165 4.66 3.49 -7.52
N GLY A 166 4.14 4.61 -7.01
CA GLY A 166 3.61 4.68 -5.66
C GLY A 166 2.17 4.17 -5.58
N TYR A 167 1.36 4.35 -6.64
CA TYR A 167 -0.08 3.99 -6.56
C TYR A 167 -0.72 3.41 -7.82
N LEU A 168 -0.41 3.91 -9.02
CA LEU A 168 -1.18 3.55 -10.22
C LEU A 168 -1.21 2.03 -10.46
N HIS A 169 -0.07 1.36 -10.32
CA HIS A 169 -0.05 -0.09 -10.49
C HIS A 169 -0.87 -0.86 -9.44
N PHE A 170 -1.07 -0.31 -8.22
CA PHE A 170 -1.91 -0.95 -7.21
C PHE A 170 -3.35 -0.98 -7.69
N PHE A 171 -3.84 0.15 -8.20
CA PHE A 171 -5.17 0.27 -8.78
C PHE A 171 -5.35 -0.62 -10.02
N LEU A 172 -4.37 -0.63 -10.92
CA LEU A 172 -4.43 -1.45 -12.13
C LEU A 172 -4.53 -2.95 -11.80
N VAL A 173 -3.70 -3.44 -10.86
CA VAL A 173 -3.73 -4.84 -10.42
C VAL A 173 -5.04 -5.14 -9.68
N SER A 174 -5.45 -4.29 -8.76
CA SER A 174 -6.70 -4.42 -8.00
C SER A 174 -7.92 -4.52 -8.94
N TYR A 175 -8.03 -3.61 -9.91
CA TYR A 175 -9.15 -3.58 -10.85
C TYR A 175 -9.11 -4.72 -11.86
N TRP A 176 -7.92 -5.16 -12.24
CA TRP A 176 -7.76 -6.37 -13.03
C TRP A 176 -8.27 -7.61 -12.28
N VAL A 177 -7.90 -7.76 -11.01
CA VAL A 177 -8.40 -8.83 -10.14
C VAL A 177 -9.91 -8.74 -9.94
N HIS A 178 -10.44 -7.52 -9.73
CA HIS A 178 -11.88 -7.26 -9.64
C HIS A 178 -12.65 -7.84 -10.84
N ASP A 179 -12.15 -7.60 -12.06
CA ASP A 179 -12.84 -7.97 -13.30
C ASP A 179 -12.58 -9.41 -13.78
N MET A 180 -11.81 -10.22 -13.04
CA MET A 180 -11.60 -11.63 -13.37
C MET A 180 -12.90 -12.43 -13.30
N LYS A 181 -13.15 -13.28 -14.30
CA LYS A 181 -14.42 -14.02 -14.43
C LYS A 181 -14.73 -15.03 -13.33
N THR A 182 -13.71 -15.57 -12.67
CA THR A 182 -13.87 -16.71 -11.74
C THR A 182 -13.12 -16.46 -10.46
N VAL A 183 -13.71 -16.84 -9.33
CA VAL A 183 -13.06 -16.80 -7.99
C VAL A 183 -11.74 -17.55 -8.00
N ARG A 184 -11.65 -18.71 -8.66
CA ARG A 184 -10.40 -19.48 -8.77
C ARG A 184 -9.22 -18.64 -9.31
N LYS A 185 -9.44 -17.86 -10.37
CA LYS A 185 -8.41 -16.97 -10.93
C LYS A 185 -8.02 -15.87 -9.93
N LYS A 186 -9.01 -15.28 -9.26
CA LYS A 186 -8.75 -14.26 -8.22
C LYS A 186 -7.90 -14.83 -7.09
N VAL A 187 -8.27 -16.01 -6.57
CA VAL A 187 -7.51 -16.72 -5.52
C VAL A 187 -6.09 -17.00 -5.96
N ILE A 188 -5.88 -17.52 -7.18
CA ILE A 188 -4.53 -17.79 -7.70
C ILE A 188 -3.72 -16.50 -7.79
N THR A 189 -4.28 -15.42 -8.36
CA THR A 189 -3.56 -14.17 -8.53
C THR A 189 -3.23 -13.51 -7.20
N VAL A 190 -4.22 -13.32 -6.32
CA VAL A 190 -4.00 -12.75 -4.99
C VAL A 190 -3.07 -13.63 -4.16
N GLY A 191 -3.28 -14.94 -4.19
CA GLY A 191 -2.41 -15.90 -3.51
C GLY A 191 -0.97 -15.85 -4.02
N THR A 192 -0.75 -15.59 -5.32
CA THR A 192 0.60 -15.41 -5.89
C THR A 192 1.26 -14.14 -5.36
N ILE A 193 0.54 -13.02 -5.30
CA ILE A 193 1.05 -11.74 -4.75
C ILE A 193 1.51 -11.97 -3.31
N PHE A 194 0.63 -12.45 -2.43
CA PHE A 194 0.99 -12.70 -1.03
C PHE A 194 2.05 -13.79 -0.86
N SER A 195 2.13 -14.79 -1.76
CA SER A 195 3.22 -15.77 -1.72
C SER A 195 4.56 -15.12 -1.99
N VAL A 196 4.63 -14.19 -2.96
CA VAL A 196 5.85 -13.42 -3.22
C VAL A 196 6.23 -12.58 -2.00
N ASP A 197 5.28 -11.87 -1.40
CA ASP A 197 5.53 -11.01 -0.24
C ASP A 197 6.02 -11.82 0.97
N ILE A 198 5.34 -12.94 1.28
CA ILE A 198 5.70 -13.83 2.38
C ILE A 198 7.10 -14.42 2.15
N LEU A 199 7.39 -14.90 0.94
CA LEU A 199 8.72 -15.44 0.61
C LEU A 199 9.80 -14.36 0.72
N ALA A 200 9.52 -13.14 0.26
CA ALA A 200 10.44 -12.02 0.36
C ALA A 200 10.71 -11.64 1.83
N ILE A 201 9.68 -11.59 2.68
CA ILE A 201 9.85 -11.35 4.13
C ILE A 201 10.67 -12.47 4.79
N ILE A 202 10.39 -13.73 4.46
CA ILE A 202 11.16 -14.87 4.99
C ILE A 202 12.64 -14.77 4.60
N ILE A 203 12.91 -14.53 3.32
CA ILE A 203 14.28 -14.50 2.80
C ILE A 203 15.01 -13.26 3.28
N PHE A 204 14.47 -12.07 3.02
CA PHE A 204 15.16 -10.81 3.31
C PHE A 204 15.09 -10.41 4.78
N GLY A 205 14.02 -10.74 5.48
CA GLY A 205 13.87 -10.43 6.91
C GLY A 205 14.52 -11.48 7.82
N PHE A 206 14.11 -12.74 7.70
CA PHE A 206 14.50 -13.77 8.68
C PHE A 206 15.80 -14.52 8.33
N VAL A 207 16.03 -14.83 7.05
CA VAL A 207 17.23 -15.57 6.63
C VAL A 207 18.44 -14.64 6.50
N LEU A 208 18.25 -13.48 5.87
CA LEU A 208 19.34 -12.56 5.55
C LEU A 208 19.47 -11.39 6.54
N GLY A 209 18.40 -11.04 7.27
CA GLY A 209 18.42 -9.92 8.23
C GLY A 209 18.57 -8.54 7.58
N TRP A 210 18.15 -8.38 6.33
CA TRP A 210 18.29 -7.14 5.56
C TRP A 210 17.19 -6.13 5.85
N ILE A 211 15.96 -6.58 6.06
CA ILE A 211 14.78 -5.73 6.23
C ILE A 211 14.09 -5.96 7.57
#